data_AF-X6N1Y9-F1
#
_entry.id   AF-X6N1Y9-F1
#
_cell.length_a   1.000
_cell.length_b   1.000
_cell.length_c   1.000
_cell.angle_alpha   90.00
_cell.angle_beta   90.00
_cell.angle_gamma   90.00
#
_symmetry.space_group_name_H-M   'P 1'
#
loop_
_entity.id
_entity.type
_entity.pdbx_description
1 polymer ?
#
loop_
_entity_poly.entity_id
_entity_poly.type
_entity_poly.pdbx_seq_one_letter_code
_entity_poly.pdbx_strand_id
1 'polypeptide(L)'
;MLSQSQPFFFFEIKKGVTKKQRNNRASIDQGNCWNHFINRCRDHLHIVLTMIDIELRNRLVFPWPKDALYAVAEQWLIDEQPDGDTADKVTDEYNSVNVRAVLLSFEKSTQVEILNHMVKVHLSVKDQYSPAFELEFRRKNHVTPKNYLDFLHNYKKQLGKFRLENITRIEKLEAGLNQLTKASQNVNSLRSELTKQNEVVTKKSEECHVMIEQIKERTNAVNEKKIIAGKKNEDLQADAKEIIIEKKLAEDALEEALPTLELAREALKNLRKEDIAEIKVLNNPKEAVKNVCLCVLNLRPSGTEDVNEGWTAARAMMGDANFLQRLQKFNFCLFV
;
A
#
# COMPACT_ATOMS: atom_id res chain seq x y z
N MET A 1 -14.19 -15.76 -109.63
CA MET A 1 -13.14 -14.72 -109.51
C MET A 1 -11.96 -15.10 -108.59
N LEU A 2 -11.85 -16.33 -108.06
CA LEU A 2 -10.75 -16.70 -107.15
C LEU A 2 -9.63 -17.56 -107.77
N SER A 3 -9.71 -17.93 -109.06
CA SER A 3 -8.63 -18.70 -109.71
C SER A 3 -7.59 -17.85 -110.45
N GLN A 4 -7.88 -16.57 -110.74
CA GLN A 4 -6.93 -15.67 -111.43
C GLN A 4 -6.10 -14.78 -110.49
N SER A 5 -6.44 -14.70 -109.20
CA SER A 5 -5.71 -13.90 -108.19
C SER A 5 -4.55 -14.65 -107.52
N GLN A 6 -4.55 -15.99 -107.59
CA GLN A 6 -3.50 -16.85 -107.03
C GLN A 6 -2.08 -16.55 -107.55
N PRO A 7 -1.84 -16.39 -108.87
CA PRO A 7 -0.48 -16.14 -109.37
C PRO A 7 0.06 -14.75 -109.00
N PHE A 8 -0.79 -13.73 -108.88
CA PHE A 8 -0.36 -12.36 -108.60
C PHE A 8 0.06 -12.18 -107.13
N PHE A 9 -0.74 -12.72 -106.20
CA PHE A 9 -0.44 -12.68 -104.76
C PHE A 9 0.83 -13.48 -104.42
N PHE A 10 1.01 -14.63 -105.08
CA PHE A 10 2.21 -15.46 -104.93
C PHE A 10 3.47 -14.76 -105.46
N PHE A 11 3.36 -13.96 -106.52
CA PHE A 11 4.49 -13.20 -107.09
C PHE A 11 4.99 -12.11 -106.14
N GLU A 12 4.08 -11.45 -105.42
CA GLU A 12 4.42 -10.39 -104.47
C GLU A 12 5.04 -10.95 -103.19
N ILE A 13 4.53 -12.09 -102.69
CA ILE A 13 5.13 -12.84 -101.58
C ILE A 13 6.55 -13.31 -101.95
N LYS A 14 6.74 -13.85 -103.16
CA LYS A 14 8.06 -14.28 -103.64
C LYS A 14 9.05 -13.12 -103.71
N LYS A 15 8.63 -11.92 -104.15
CA LYS A 15 9.46 -10.70 -104.14
C LYS A 15 9.83 -10.25 -102.72
N GLY A 16 8.90 -10.29 -101.77
CA GLY A 16 9.15 -9.92 -100.37
C GLY A 16 10.11 -10.87 -99.65
N VAL A 17 9.95 -12.18 -99.86
CA VAL A 17 10.78 -13.24 -99.24
C VAL A 17 12.17 -13.28 -99.87
N THR A 18 12.29 -13.17 -101.20
CA THR A 18 13.60 -13.18 -101.89
C THR A 18 14.46 -11.95 -101.57
N LYS A 19 13.87 -10.77 -101.34
CA LYS A 19 14.60 -9.56 -100.95
C LYS A 19 15.26 -9.71 -99.57
N LYS A 20 14.67 -10.50 -98.66
CA LYS A 20 15.16 -10.74 -97.30
C LYS A 20 16.06 -11.98 -97.20
N GLN A 21 15.79 -13.02 -97.98
CA GLN A 21 16.67 -14.20 -98.08
C GLN A 21 17.98 -13.94 -98.83
N ARG A 22 18.10 -12.85 -99.61
CA ARG A 22 19.40 -12.43 -100.16
C ARG A 22 20.46 -12.15 -99.08
N ASN A 23 20.03 -11.86 -97.84
CA ASN A 23 20.93 -11.68 -96.69
C ASN A 23 21.31 -13.00 -95.99
N ASN A 24 20.54 -14.07 -96.14
CA ASN A 24 20.83 -15.39 -95.58
C ASN A 24 21.06 -16.37 -96.74
N ARG A 25 22.32 -16.75 -97.01
CA ARG A 25 22.81 -17.56 -98.14
C ARG A 25 22.23 -19.00 -98.24
N ALA A 26 20.91 -19.17 -98.23
CA ALA A 26 20.21 -20.44 -98.47
C ALA A 26 19.68 -20.50 -99.92
N SER A 27 19.62 -21.70 -100.50
CA SER A 27 19.13 -21.89 -101.87
C SER A 27 17.65 -21.56 -101.98
N ILE A 28 17.29 -20.79 -103.00
CA ILE A 28 15.92 -20.30 -103.23
C ILE A 28 15.12 -21.41 -103.92
N ASP A 29 14.59 -22.34 -103.14
CA ASP A 29 13.56 -23.28 -103.58
C ASP A 29 12.15 -22.72 -103.30
N GLN A 30 11.19 -23.02 -104.17
CA GLN A 30 9.83 -22.48 -104.10
C GLN A 30 9.08 -22.99 -102.86
N GLY A 31 9.35 -24.23 -102.44
CA GLY A 31 8.85 -24.79 -101.18
C GLY A 31 9.43 -24.08 -99.94
N ASN A 32 10.74 -23.76 -99.97
CA ASN A 32 11.42 -23.08 -98.88
C ASN A 32 10.91 -21.65 -98.65
N CYS A 33 10.60 -20.91 -99.71
CA CYS A 33 10.05 -19.55 -99.60
C CYS A 33 8.65 -19.56 -98.97
N TRP A 34 7.81 -20.53 -99.34
CA TRP A 34 6.47 -20.68 -98.81
C TRP A 34 6.49 -21.08 -97.33
N ASN A 35 7.34 -22.04 -96.96
CA ASN A 35 7.54 -22.42 -95.56
C ASN A 35 8.08 -21.26 -94.71
N HIS A 36 9.01 -20.45 -95.25
CA HIS A 36 9.51 -19.27 -94.56
C HIS A 36 8.41 -18.21 -94.33
N PHE A 37 7.53 -18.00 -95.31
CA PHE A 37 6.39 -17.11 -95.17
C PHE A 37 5.40 -17.61 -94.13
N ILE A 38 5.05 -18.90 -94.15
CA ILE A 38 4.16 -19.52 -93.16
C ILE A 38 4.74 -19.37 -91.75
N ASN A 39 6.03 -19.66 -91.56
CA ASN A 39 6.69 -19.52 -90.25
C ASN A 39 6.67 -18.07 -89.78
N ARG A 40 6.93 -17.11 -90.66
CA ARG A 40 6.84 -15.68 -90.34
C ARG A 40 5.42 -15.24 -89.95
N CYS A 41 4.41 -15.76 -90.63
CA CYS A 41 3.01 -15.52 -90.25
C CYS A 41 2.70 -16.14 -88.89
N ARG A 42 3.19 -17.35 -88.60
CA ARG A 42 3.03 -17.98 -87.28
C ARG A 42 3.72 -17.20 -86.15
N ASP A 43 4.90 -16.65 -86.42
CA ASP A 43 5.71 -15.95 -85.42
C ASP A 43 5.19 -14.53 -85.11
N HIS A 44 4.51 -13.89 -86.05
CA HIS A 44 4.14 -12.47 -85.94
C HIS A 44 2.64 -12.17 -86.03
N LEU A 45 1.80 -13.13 -86.45
CA LEU A 45 0.34 -12.96 -86.47
C LEU A 45 -0.25 -13.58 -85.20
N HIS A 46 -0.44 -12.75 -84.18
CA HIS A 46 -1.20 -13.13 -82.99
C HIS A 46 -2.67 -12.82 -83.21
N ILE A 47 -3.50 -13.87 -83.34
CA ILE A 47 -4.96 -13.73 -83.43
C ILE A 47 -5.53 -13.93 -82.02
N VAL A 48 -6.13 -12.87 -81.46
CA VAL A 48 -6.87 -12.95 -80.20
C VAL A 48 -8.35 -13.08 -80.52
N LEU A 49 -8.93 -14.23 -80.18
CA LEU A 49 -10.33 -14.52 -80.42
C LEU A 49 -11.12 -14.33 -79.13
N THR A 50 -11.91 -13.26 -79.05
CA THR A 50 -12.81 -13.01 -77.93
C THR A 50 -14.20 -13.56 -78.26
N MET A 51 -14.48 -14.78 -77.76
CA MET A 51 -15.81 -15.37 -77.88
C MET A 51 -16.69 -15.00 -76.68
N ILE A 52 -17.93 -14.62 -76.97
CA ILE A 52 -18.96 -14.27 -75.98
C ILE A 52 -19.83 -15.49 -75.64
N ASP A 53 -20.04 -16.40 -76.60
CA ASP A 53 -20.86 -17.60 -76.39
C ASP A 53 -20.14 -18.66 -75.55
N ILE A 54 -20.78 -19.05 -74.46
CA ILE A 54 -20.28 -19.97 -73.44
C ILE A 54 -20.25 -21.42 -73.94
N GLU A 55 -21.17 -21.82 -74.81
CA GLU A 55 -21.20 -23.19 -75.33
C GLU A 55 -20.05 -23.43 -76.31
N LEU A 56 -19.82 -22.48 -77.21
CA LEU A 56 -18.64 -22.47 -78.09
C LEU A 56 -17.35 -22.29 -77.32
N ARG A 57 -17.34 -21.44 -76.28
CA ARG A 57 -16.18 -21.25 -75.40
C ARG A 57 -15.85 -22.54 -74.66
N ASN A 58 -16.80 -23.24 -74.07
CA ASN A 58 -16.54 -24.51 -73.36
C ASN A 58 -16.11 -25.64 -74.31
N ARG A 59 -16.50 -25.57 -75.60
CA ARG A 59 -16.06 -26.51 -76.64
C ARG A 59 -14.65 -26.25 -77.17
N LEU A 60 -14.20 -24.98 -77.19
CA LEU A 60 -12.92 -24.57 -77.79
C LEU A 60 -11.85 -24.16 -76.76
N VAL A 61 -12.26 -23.61 -75.62
CA VAL A 61 -11.44 -23.20 -74.49
C VAL A 61 -11.84 -24.08 -73.30
N PHE A 62 -11.01 -25.09 -73.03
CA PHE A 62 -11.26 -25.98 -71.91
C PHE A 62 -11.42 -25.18 -70.60
N PRO A 63 -12.47 -25.43 -69.80
CA PRO A 63 -12.49 -24.94 -68.43
C PRO A 63 -11.23 -25.45 -67.72
N TRP A 64 -10.69 -24.67 -66.78
CA TRP A 64 -9.44 -25.03 -66.12
C TRP A 64 -9.52 -26.44 -65.53
N PRO A 65 -8.58 -27.33 -65.90
CA PRO A 65 -8.52 -28.66 -65.31
C PRO A 65 -8.20 -28.55 -63.82
N LYS A 66 -8.48 -29.62 -63.07
CA LYS A 66 -8.20 -29.71 -61.64
C LYS A 66 -6.75 -29.31 -61.32
N ASP A 67 -5.81 -29.75 -62.15
CA ASP A 67 -4.38 -29.48 -61.96
C ASP A 67 -4.04 -28.00 -62.15
N ALA A 68 -4.71 -27.31 -63.09
CA ALA A 68 -4.54 -25.86 -63.26
C ALA A 68 -5.15 -25.07 -62.09
N LEU A 69 -6.32 -25.49 -61.58
CA LEU A 69 -6.91 -24.88 -60.39
C LEU A 69 -6.03 -25.05 -59.15
N TYR A 70 -5.37 -26.21 -59.02
CA TYR A 70 -4.41 -26.49 -57.95
C TYR A 70 -3.18 -25.59 -58.08
N ALA A 71 -2.54 -25.58 -59.26
CA ALA A 71 -1.34 -24.77 -59.50
C ALA A 71 -1.62 -23.27 -59.29
N VAL A 72 -2.78 -22.77 -59.70
CA VAL A 72 -3.17 -21.37 -59.45
C VAL A 72 -3.38 -21.10 -57.96
N ALA A 73 -4.01 -22.02 -57.22
CA ALA A 73 -4.18 -21.84 -55.77
C ALA A 73 -2.84 -21.89 -55.03
N GLU A 74 -1.94 -22.79 -55.42
CA GLU A 74 -0.59 -22.88 -54.89
C GLU A 74 0.16 -21.57 -55.15
N GLN A 75 0.14 -21.09 -56.39
CA GLN A 75 0.82 -19.85 -56.75
C GLN A 75 0.23 -18.61 -56.07
N TRP A 76 -1.09 -18.57 -55.85
CA TRP A 76 -1.78 -17.41 -55.28
C TRP A 76 -1.69 -17.33 -53.75
N LEU A 77 -1.62 -18.50 -53.08
CA LEU A 77 -1.64 -18.61 -51.63
C LEU A 77 -0.24 -18.83 -51.03
N ILE A 78 0.62 -19.61 -51.70
CA ILE A 78 1.91 -20.06 -51.18
C ILE A 78 3.08 -19.35 -51.88
N ASP A 79 3.04 -19.26 -53.21
CA ASP A 79 4.14 -18.64 -53.95
C ASP A 79 4.07 -17.12 -53.97
N GLU A 80 5.19 -16.53 -54.31
CA GLU A 80 5.31 -15.09 -54.51
C GLU A 80 4.55 -14.72 -55.81
N GLN A 81 3.64 -13.76 -55.68
CA GLN A 81 3.16 -13.06 -56.89
C GLN A 81 4.40 -12.47 -57.55
N PRO A 82 4.64 -12.70 -58.85
CA PRO A 82 5.68 -11.97 -59.55
C PRO A 82 5.34 -10.50 -59.41
N ASP A 83 6.29 -9.70 -58.89
CA ASP A 83 6.14 -8.27 -58.57
C ASP A 83 5.39 -7.52 -59.70
N GLY A 84 4.07 -7.46 -59.53
CA GLY A 84 3.13 -6.90 -60.48
C GLY A 84 2.61 -5.62 -59.86
N ASP A 85 3.27 -4.52 -60.21
CA ASP A 85 3.15 -3.17 -59.67
C ASP A 85 1.77 -2.49 -59.85
N THR A 86 0.65 -3.22 -59.95
CA THR A 86 -0.66 -2.61 -60.27
C THR A 86 -1.81 -3.26 -59.51
N ALA A 87 -2.38 -2.49 -58.57
CA ALA A 87 -3.57 -2.77 -57.74
C ALA A 87 -3.37 -3.87 -56.68
N ASP A 88 -2.79 -3.61 -55.51
CA ASP A 88 -3.33 -2.73 -54.49
C ASP A 88 -2.20 -2.22 -53.57
N LYS A 89 -1.65 -1.04 -53.87
CA LYS A 89 -1.03 -0.17 -52.84
C LYS A 89 -2.11 0.51 -51.99
N VAL A 90 -3.23 -0.18 -51.76
CA VAL A 90 -4.19 0.21 -50.74
C VAL A 90 -3.56 -0.23 -49.43
N THR A 91 -3.22 0.77 -48.64
CA THR A 91 -2.86 0.73 -47.23
C THR A 91 -4.01 0.14 -46.40
N ASP A 92 -4.47 -1.07 -46.73
CA ASP A 92 -5.36 -1.85 -45.87
C ASP A 92 -4.43 -2.47 -44.82
N GLU A 93 -4.57 -2.03 -43.58
CA GLU A 93 -3.91 -2.59 -42.38
C GLU A 93 -4.04 -4.12 -42.32
N TYR A 94 -5.03 -4.70 -43.01
CA TYR A 94 -5.28 -6.13 -43.14
C TYR A 94 -4.34 -6.89 -44.10
N ASN A 95 -3.71 -6.20 -45.07
CA ASN A 95 -2.67 -6.78 -45.93
C ASN A 95 -1.28 -6.79 -45.24
N SER A 96 -1.15 -6.22 -44.04
CA SER A 96 0.08 -6.25 -43.25
C SER A 96 0.41 -7.64 -42.69
N VAL A 97 -0.62 -8.47 -42.45
CA VAL A 97 -0.42 -9.84 -42.01
C VAL A 97 0.07 -10.65 -43.19
N ASN A 98 1.30 -11.15 -43.09
CA ASN A 98 1.88 -12.04 -44.08
C ASN A 98 1.14 -13.39 -44.06
N VAL A 99 0.01 -13.46 -44.78
CA VAL A 99 -0.84 -14.65 -44.87
C VAL A 99 -0.05 -15.86 -45.41
N ARG A 100 0.95 -15.61 -46.25
CA ARG A 100 1.87 -16.65 -46.71
C ARG A 100 2.68 -17.24 -45.55
N ALA A 101 3.24 -16.43 -44.66
CA ALA A 101 3.94 -16.92 -43.48
C ALA A 101 3.01 -17.78 -42.58
N VAL A 102 1.73 -17.42 -42.48
CA VAL A 102 0.73 -18.23 -41.77
C VAL A 102 0.52 -19.57 -42.45
N LEU A 103 0.36 -19.60 -43.77
CA LEU A 103 0.16 -20.85 -44.51
C LEU A 103 1.42 -21.75 -44.47
N LEU A 104 2.61 -21.14 -44.55
CA LEU A 104 3.90 -21.82 -44.42
C LEU A 104 4.18 -22.33 -43.00
N SER A 105 3.50 -21.80 -41.97
CA SER A 105 3.62 -22.30 -40.59
C SER A 105 2.98 -23.67 -40.40
N PHE A 106 2.06 -24.07 -41.28
CA PHE A 106 1.43 -25.39 -41.23
C PHE A 106 2.34 -26.45 -41.85
N GLU A 107 2.11 -27.71 -41.46
CA GLU A 107 2.77 -28.85 -42.08
C GLU A 107 2.44 -28.94 -43.57
N LYS A 108 3.39 -29.41 -44.39
CA LYS A 108 3.21 -29.58 -45.84
C LYS A 108 1.98 -30.42 -46.20
N SER A 109 1.67 -31.45 -45.40
CA SER A 109 0.46 -32.28 -45.57
C SER A 109 -0.81 -31.43 -45.50
N THR A 110 -0.95 -30.61 -44.46
CA THR A 110 -2.08 -29.69 -44.26
C THR A 110 -2.16 -28.62 -45.35
N GLN A 111 -1.03 -28.10 -45.83
CA GLN A 111 -1.00 -27.14 -46.94
C GLN A 111 -1.62 -27.75 -48.21
N VAL A 112 -1.22 -28.97 -48.57
CA VAL A 112 -1.76 -29.70 -49.72
C VAL A 112 -3.26 -29.99 -49.55
N GLU A 113 -3.72 -30.31 -48.34
CA GLU A 113 -5.14 -30.50 -48.05
C GLU A 113 -5.95 -29.22 -48.24
N ILE A 114 -5.44 -28.07 -47.77
CA ILE A 114 -6.09 -26.77 -47.96
C ILE A 114 -6.22 -26.46 -49.44
N LEU A 115 -5.15 -26.63 -50.23
CA LEU A 115 -5.18 -26.40 -51.68
C LEU A 115 -6.18 -27.31 -52.38
N ASN A 116 -6.17 -28.61 -52.07
CA ASN A 116 -7.13 -29.57 -52.60
C ASN A 116 -8.58 -29.23 -52.22
N HIS A 117 -8.79 -28.71 -51.00
CA HIS A 117 -10.10 -28.26 -50.56
C HIS A 117 -10.59 -27.06 -51.37
N MET A 118 -9.74 -26.06 -51.63
CA MET A 118 -10.10 -24.90 -52.46
C MET A 118 -10.54 -25.33 -53.87
N VAL A 119 -9.80 -26.25 -54.47
CA VAL A 119 -10.13 -26.83 -55.79
C VAL A 119 -11.46 -27.58 -55.73
N LYS A 120 -11.66 -28.41 -54.70
CA LYS A 120 -12.90 -29.18 -54.49
C LYS A 120 -14.13 -28.27 -54.35
N VAL A 121 -14.02 -27.15 -53.62
CA VAL A 121 -15.11 -26.18 -53.46
C VAL A 121 -15.46 -25.52 -54.80
N HIS A 122 -14.47 -25.12 -55.59
CA HIS A 122 -14.75 -24.53 -56.90
C HIS A 122 -15.43 -25.53 -57.85
N LEU A 123 -14.95 -26.77 -57.88
CA LEU A 123 -15.52 -27.84 -58.68
C LEU A 123 -16.93 -28.23 -58.22
N SER A 124 -17.21 -28.29 -56.91
CA SER A 124 -18.55 -28.60 -56.42
C SER A 124 -19.57 -27.53 -56.85
N VAL A 125 -19.18 -26.25 -56.82
CA VAL A 125 -20.03 -25.15 -57.30
C VAL A 125 -20.31 -25.31 -58.79
N LYS A 126 -19.30 -25.65 -59.59
CA LYS A 126 -19.43 -25.84 -61.04
C LYS A 126 -20.26 -27.06 -61.40
N ASP A 127 -19.97 -28.22 -60.81
CA ASP A 127 -20.46 -29.51 -61.27
C ASP A 127 -21.75 -29.95 -60.58
N GLN A 128 -22.03 -29.46 -59.35
CA GLN A 128 -23.19 -29.89 -58.56
C GLN A 128 -24.17 -28.74 -58.30
N TYR A 129 -23.70 -27.63 -57.73
CA TYR A 129 -24.61 -26.58 -57.27
C TYR A 129 -25.14 -25.68 -58.39
N SER A 130 -24.33 -25.38 -59.41
CA SER A 130 -24.78 -24.56 -60.55
C SER A 130 -25.87 -25.27 -61.36
N PRO A 131 -25.75 -26.57 -61.71
CA PRO A 131 -26.83 -27.31 -62.37
C PRO A 131 -28.07 -27.46 -61.47
N ALA A 132 -27.90 -27.71 -60.17
CA ALA A 132 -29.02 -27.82 -59.25
C ALA A 132 -29.80 -26.49 -59.14
N PHE A 133 -29.08 -25.36 -59.07
CA PHE A 133 -29.67 -24.03 -59.05
C PHE A 133 -30.44 -23.71 -60.34
N GLU A 134 -29.89 -24.08 -61.50
CA GLU A 134 -30.58 -23.94 -62.77
C GLU A 134 -31.87 -24.78 -62.81
N LEU A 135 -31.81 -26.02 -62.31
CA LEU A 135 -32.98 -26.92 -62.28
C LEU A 135 -34.11 -26.35 -61.42
N GLU A 136 -33.78 -25.84 -60.24
CA GLU A 136 -34.75 -25.37 -59.24
C GLU A 136 -35.32 -23.99 -59.59
N PHE A 137 -34.46 -23.03 -59.91
CA PHE A 137 -34.85 -21.63 -60.10
C PHE A 137 -35.01 -21.22 -61.57
N ARG A 138 -34.67 -22.11 -62.52
CA ARG A 138 -34.63 -21.81 -63.97
C ARG A 138 -33.76 -20.60 -64.31
N ARG A 139 -32.75 -20.32 -63.49
CA ARG A 139 -31.79 -19.22 -63.66
C ARG A 139 -30.39 -19.81 -63.82
N LYS A 140 -29.67 -19.38 -64.85
CA LYS A 140 -28.28 -19.79 -65.09
C LYS A 140 -27.31 -18.91 -64.31
N ASN A 141 -26.40 -19.52 -63.56
CA ASN A 141 -25.21 -18.89 -63.04
C ASN A 141 -23.97 -19.39 -63.81
N HIS A 142 -22.93 -18.57 -63.88
CA HIS A 142 -21.72 -18.90 -64.63
C HIS A 142 -20.52 -18.91 -63.71
N VAL A 143 -19.91 -20.09 -63.59
CA VAL A 143 -18.66 -20.28 -62.84
C VAL A 143 -17.50 -20.01 -63.79
N THR A 144 -16.77 -18.92 -63.54
CA THR A 144 -15.61 -18.53 -64.33
C THR A 144 -14.32 -18.62 -63.52
N PRO A 145 -13.15 -18.74 -64.17
CA PRO A 145 -11.86 -18.64 -63.48
C PRO A 145 -11.68 -17.32 -62.70
N LYS A 146 -12.33 -16.23 -63.13
CA LYS A 146 -12.33 -14.96 -62.38
C LYS A 146 -12.99 -15.15 -61.00
N ASN A 147 -14.12 -15.84 -60.93
CA ASN A 147 -14.79 -16.13 -59.67
C ASN A 147 -13.89 -16.95 -58.72
N TYR A 148 -13.03 -17.82 -59.27
CA TYR A 148 -12.05 -18.58 -58.48
C TYR A 148 -10.94 -17.69 -57.93
N LEU A 149 -10.40 -16.77 -58.75
CA LEU A 149 -9.41 -15.80 -58.30
C LEU A 149 -9.99 -14.85 -57.24
N ASP A 150 -11.22 -14.39 -57.42
CA ASP A 150 -11.93 -13.56 -56.44
C ASP A 150 -12.17 -14.34 -55.14
N PHE A 151 -12.47 -15.64 -55.22
CA PHE A 151 -12.58 -16.53 -54.05
C PHE A 151 -11.25 -16.65 -53.29
N LEU A 152 -10.14 -16.91 -53.99
CA LEU A 152 -8.81 -17.00 -53.40
C LEU A 152 -8.37 -15.67 -52.77
N HIS A 153 -8.64 -14.54 -53.45
CA HIS A 153 -8.37 -13.21 -52.93
C HIS A 153 -9.17 -12.93 -51.65
N ASN A 154 -10.48 -13.19 -51.67
CA ASN A 154 -11.33 -13.00 -50.49
C ASN A 154 -10.92 -13.90 -49.33
N TYR A 155 -10.54 -15.15 -49.60
CA TYR A 155 -10.01 -16.05 -48.58
C TYR A 155 -8.74 -15.47 -47.93
N LYS A 156 -7.78 -15.01 -48.73
CA LYS A 156 -6.55 -14.38 -48.23
C LYS A 156 -6.85 -13.15 -47.37
N LYS A 157 -7.75 -12.27 -47.84
CA LYS A 157 -8.17 -11.07 -47.11
C LYS A 157 -8.85 -11.40 -45.77
N GLN A 158 -9.78 -12.35 -45.76
CA GLN A 158 -10.47 -12.77 -44.54
C GLN A 158 -9.52 -13.45 -43.54
N LEU A 159 -8.62 -14.31 -44.04
CA LEU A 159 -7.62 -14.97 -43.20
C LEU A 159 -6.71 -13.95 -42.51
N GLY A 160 -6.23 -12.93 -43.24
CA GLY A 160 -5.44 -11.83 -42.67
C GLY A 160 -6.22 -11.09 -41.57
N LYS A 161 -7.47 -10.72 -41.84
CA LYS A 161 -8.35 -10.04 -40.88
C LYS A 161 -8.54 -10.85 -39.59
N PHE A 162 -8.96 -12.11 -39.69
CA PHE A 162 -9.20 -12.93 -38.50
C PHE A 162 -7.92 -13.21 -37.71
N ARG A 163 -6.78 -13.32 -38.39
CA ARG A 163 -5.48 -13.47 -37.72
C ARG A 163 -5.10 -12.23 -36.93
N LEU A 164 -5.25 -11.04 -37.52
CA LEU A 164 -5.00 -9.77 -36.83
C LEU A 164 -5.89 -9.66 -35.59
N GLU A 165 -7.20 -9.90 -35.73
CA GLU A 165 -8.14 -9.86 -34.60
C GLU A 165 -7.75 -10.85 -33.49
N ASN A 166 -7.28 -12.04 -33.83
CA ASN A 166 -6.85 -13.03 -32.85
C ASN A 166 -5.56 -12.61 -32.14
N ILE A 167 -4.58 -12.05 -32.87
CA ILE A 167 -3.35 -11.53 -32.28
C ILE A 167 -3.68 -10.43 -31.27
N THR A 168 -4.51 -9.46 -31.65
CA THR A 168 -4.93 -8.37 -30.74
C THR A 168 -5.67 -8.90 -29.51
N ARG A 169 -6.49 -9.96 -29.65
CA ARG A 169 -7.15 -10.62 -28.51
C ARG A 169 -6.14 -11.30 -27.59
N ILE A 170 -5.13 -11.98 -28.15
CA ILE A 170 -4.06 -12.63 -27.38
C ILE A 170 -3.25 -11.60 -26.61
N GLU A 171 -2.82 -10.51 -27.27
CA GLU A 171 -2.06 -9.43 -26.62
C GLU A 171 -2.84 -8.80 -25.45
N LYS A 172 -4.15 -8.57 -25.65
CA LYS A 172 -5.02 -8.06 -24.58
C LYS A 172 -5.11 -9.03 -23.40
N LEU A 173 -5.21 -10.33 -23.67
CA LEU A 173 -5.25 -11.36 -22.63
C LEU A 173 -3.90 -11.46 -21.89
N GLU A 174 -2.80 -11.40 -22.61
CA GLU A 174 -1.45 -11.41 -22.05
C GLU A 174 -1.21 -10.21 -21.15
N ALA A 175 -1.61 -9.00 -21.58
CA ALA A 175 -1.58 -7.80 -20.75
C ALA A 175 -2.42 -7.96 -19.46
N GLY A 176 -3.61 -8.56 -19.57
CA GLY A 176 -4.46 -8.87 -18.42
C GLY A 176 -3.83 -9.87 -17.45
N LEU A 177 -3.24 -10.95 -17.98
CA LEU A 177 -2.52 -11.95 -17.18
C LEU A 177 -1.32 -11.34 -16.46
N ASN A 178 -0.55 -10.51 -17.14
CA ASN A 178 0.58 -9.80 -16.54
C ASN A 178 0.12 -8.90 -15.37
N GLN A 179 -1.01 -8.22 -15.52
CA GLN A 179 -1.58 -7.40 -14.44
C GLN A 179 -2.05 -8.25 -13.26
N LEU A 180 -2.67 -9.40 -13.51
CA LEU A 180 -3.09 -10.33 -12.45
C LEU A 180 -1.90 -10.90 -11.69
N THR A 181 -0.82 -11.27 -12.39
CA THR A 181 0.41 -11.75 -11.78
C THR A 181 1.04 -10.68 -10.88
N LYS A 182 1.12 -9.43 -11.35
CA LYS A 182 1.60 -8.30 -10.54
C LYS A 182 0.72 -8.06 -9.31
N ALA A 183 -0.62 -8.08 -9.48
CA ALA A 183 -1.54 -7.93 -8.37
C ALA A 183 -1.39 -9.05 -7.33
N SER A 184 -1.22 -10.30 -7.77
CA SER A 184 -0.96 -11.45 -6.90
C SER A 184 0.34 -11.29 -6.10
N GLN A 185 1.42 -10.87 -6.75
CA GLN A 185 2.70 -10.58 -6.09
C GLN A 185 2.54 -9.47 -5.04
N ASN A 186 1.84 -8.38 -5.38
CA ASN A 186 1.57 -7.29 -4.44
C ASN A 186 0.77 -7.78 -3.23
N VAL A 187 -0.33 -8.54 -3.44
CA VAL A 187 -1.13 -9.10 -2.35
C VAL A 187 -0.29 -10.01 -1.44
N ASN A 188 0.60 -10.82 -2.00
CA ASN A 188 1.49 -11.67 -1.21
C ASN A 188 2.49 -10.84 -0.38
N SER A 189 3.04 -9.78 -0.95
CA SER A 189 3.93 -8.86 -0.21
C SER A 189 3.20 -8.14 0.93
N LEU A 190 2.00 -7.62 0.67
CA LEU A 190 1.15 -6.97 1.68
C LEU A 190 0.75 -7.95 2.78
N ARG A 191 0.43 -9.20 2.45
CA ARG A 191 0.14 -10.23 3.45
C ARG A 191 1.34 -10.49 4.37
N SER A 192 2.55 -10.56 3.82
CA SER A 192 3.77 -10.75 4.61
C SER A 192 4.07 -9.55 5.52
N GLU A 193 3.81 -8.33 5.06
CA GLU A 193 3.96 -7.13 5.88
C GLU A 193 2.90 -7.07 6.98
N LEU A 194 1.64 -7.41 6.66
CA LEU A 194 0.54 -7.47 7.61
C LEU A 194 0.82 -8.46 8.74
N THR A 195 1.36 -9.65 8.44
CA THR A 195 1.70 -10.63 9.49
C THR A 195 2.77 -10.07 10.43
N LYS A 196 3.79 -9.40 9.91
CA LYS A 196 4.84 -8.77 10.73
C LYS A 196 4.29 -7.62 11.58
N GLN A 197 3.44 -6.77 11.00
CA GLN A 197 2.84 -5.65 11.73
C GLN A 197 1.89 -6.16 12.82
N ASN A 198 1.09 -7.20 12.56
CA ASN A 198 0.23 -7.81 13.58
C ASN A 198 1.04 -8.32 14.78
N GLU A 199 2.16 -9.01 14.56
CA GLU A 199 3.05 -9.45 15.66
C GLU A 199 3.62 -8.30 16.49
N VAL A 200 3.95 -7.16 15.84
CA VAL A 200 4.44 -5.96 16.54
C VAL A 200 3.31 -5.32 17.35
N VAL A 201 2.11 -5.25 16.79
CA VAL A 201 0.92 -4.68 17.46
C VAL A 201 0.54 -5.52 18.67
N THR A 202 0.54 -6.85 18.57
CA THR A 202 0.23 -7.72 19.72
C THR A 202 1.23 -7.53 20.85
N LYS A 203 2.54 -7.53 20.55
CA LYS A 203 3.59 -7.28 21.56
C LYS A 203 3.44 -5.92 22.24
N LYS A 204 3.24 -4.85 21.46
CA LYS A 204 3.03 -3.51 22.02
C LYS A 204 1.74 -3.40 22.82
N SER A 205 0.69 -4.11 22.43
CA SER A 205 -0.56 -4.17 23.19
C SER A 205 -0.35 -4.86 24.53
N GLU A 206 0.41 -5.97 24.56
CA GLU A 206 0.79 -6.66 25.79
C GLU A 206 1.64 -5.77 26.71
N GLU A 207 2.67 -5.10 26.17
CA GLU A 207 3.48 -4.13 26.90
C GLU A 207 2.65 -2.97 27.48
N CYS A 208 1.70 -2.44 26.69
CA CYS A 208 0.78 -1.39 27.14
C CYS A 208 -0.13 -1.88 28.27
N HIS A 209 -0.66 -3.10 28.19
CA HIS A 209 -1.45 -3.70 29.26
C HIS A 209 -0.65 -3.83 30.56
N VAL A 210 0.59 -4.31 30.49
CA VAL A 210 1.48 -4.39 31.65
C VAL A 210 1.74 -3.00 32.24
N MET A 211 2.00 -2.00 31.40
CA MET A 211 2.22 -0.62 31.85
C MET A 211 0.97 -0.03 32.53
N ILE A 212 -0.22 -0.30 32.00
CA ILE A 212 -1.49 0.14 32.60
C ILE A 212 -1.68 -0.48 33.98
N GLU A 213 -1.42 -1.78 34.15
CA GLU A 213 -1.52 -2.43 35.47
C GLU A 213 -0.52 -1.84 36.47
N GLN A 214 0.74 -1.61 36.06
CA GLN A 214 1.72 -0.94 36.92
C GLN A 214 1.29 0.48 37.32
N ILE A 215 0.67 1.24 36.41
CA ILE A 215 0.13 2.58 36.72
C ILE A 215 -1.00 2.46 37.74
N LYS A 216 -1.91 1.48 37.58
CA LYS A 216 -3.00 1.24 38.56
C LYS A 216 -2.43 0.91 39.94
N GLU A 217 -1.49 -0.02 40.04
CA GLU A 217 -0.84 -0.39 41.30
C GLU A 217 -0.17 0.81 41.98
N ARG A 218 0.63 1.58 41.22
CA ARG A 218 1.29 2.79 41.72
C ARG A 218 0.28 3.85 42.15
N THR A 219 -0.79 4.04 41.39
CA THR A 219 -1.85 5.01 41.71
C THR A 219 -2.58 4.62 42.98
N ASN A 220 -2.89 3.34 43.16
CA ASN A 220 -3.50 2.83 44.39
C ASN A 220 -2.58 3.05 45.60
N ALA A 221 -1.29 2.69 45.48
CA ALA A 221 -0.31 2.92 46.55
C ALA A 221 -0.12 4.41 46.89
N VAL A 222 -0.14 5.30 45.89
CA VAL A 222 -0.09 6.75 46.09
C VAL A 222 -1.36 7.26 46.79
N ASN A 223 -2.54 6.78 46.38
CA ASN A 223 -3.80 7.15 47.02
C ASN A 223 -3.85 6.69 48.48
N GLU A 224 -3.42 5.48 48.80
CA GLU A 224 -3.30 4.99 50.18
C GLU A 224 -2.37 5.89 51.01
N LYS A 225 -1.17 6.19 50.49
CA LYS A 225 -0.22 7.10 51.15
C LYS A 225 -0.81 8.50 51.34
N LYS A 226 -1.57 9.00 50.36
CA LYS A 226 -2.25 10.30 50.44
C LYS A 226 -3.30 10.31 51.55
N ILE A 227 -4.09 9.24 51.69
CA ILE A 227 -5.06 9.09 52.78
C ILE A 227 -4.36 9.09 54.14
N ILE A 228 -3.27 8.33 54.28
CA ILE A 228 -2.48 8.27 55.53
C ILE A 228 -1.87 9.65 55.86
N ALA A 229 -1.29 10.32 54.87
CA ALA A 229 -0.72 11.65 55.05
C ALA A 229 -1.80 12.69 55.41
N GLY A 230 -2.99 12.58 54.81
CA GLY A 230 -4.15 13.43 55.14
C GLY A 230 -4.57 13.27 56.60
N LYS A 231 -4.76 12.03 57.06
CA LYS A 231 -5.08 11.73 58.47
C LYS A 231 -4.03 12.26 59.43
N LYS A 232 -2.74 11.98 59.17
CA LYS A 232 -1.65 12.51 59.99
C LYS A 232 -1.63 14.04 60.04
N ASN A 233 -1.97 14.72 58.94
CA ASN A 233 -2.03 16.17 58.92
C ASN A 233 -3.22 16.71 59.74
N GLU A 234 -4.36 16.01 59.71
CA GLU A 234 -5.51 16.32 60.57
C GLU A 234 -5.16 16.13 62.06
N ASP A 235 -4.50 15.01 62.40
CA ASP A 235 -4.03 14.72 63.76
C ASP A 235 -3.04 15.82 64.23
N LEU A 236 -2.05 16.15 63.42
CA LEU A 236 -1.09 17.22 63.72
C LEU A 236 -1.75 18.59 63.90
N GLN A 237 -2.82 18.88 63.15
CA GLN A 237 -3.59 20.12 63.33
C GLN A 237 -4.42 20.12 64.63
N ALA A 238 -4.91 18.96 65.06
CA ALA A 238 -5.60 18.82 66.34
C ALA A 238 -4.61 19.01 67.50
N ASP A 239 -3.48 18.29 67.46
CA ASP A 239 -2.41 18.40 68.45
C ASP A 239 -1.89 19.85 68.54
N ALA A 240 -1.67 20.51 67.40
CA ALA A 240 -1.23 21.91 67.39
C ALA A 240 -2.22 22.87 68.06
N LYS A 241 -3.54 22.63 67.91
CA LYS A 241 -4.57 23.43 68.61
C LYS A 241 -4.55 23.17 70.11
N GLU A 242 -4.42 21.91 70.51
CA GLU A 242 -4.33 21.54 71.92
C GLU A 242 -3.10 22.16 72.57
N ILE A 243 -1.93 22.07 71.94
CA ILE A 243 -0.70 22.72 72.40
C ILE A 243 -0.87 24.24 72.56
N ILE A 244 -1.57 24.91 71.63
CA ILE A 244 -1.82 26.35 71.76
C ILE A 244 -2.72 26.66 72.96
N ILE A 245 -3.76 25.84 73.20
CA ILE A 245 -4.66 26.01 74.34
C ILE A 245 -3.91 25.79 75.65
N GLU A 246 -3.19 24.67 75.77
CA GLU A 246 -2.39 24.34 76.96
C GLU A 246 -1.32 25.38 77.23
N LYS A 247 -0.61 25.82 76.18
CA LYS A 247 0.40 26.88 76.30
C LYS A 247 -0.23 28.18 76.81
N LYS A 248 -1.39 28.57 76.27
CA LYS A 248 -2.07 29.79 76.72
C LYS A 248 -2.53 29.68 78.17
N LEU A 249 -3.09 28.55 78.58
CA LEU A 249 -3.48 28.31 79.98
C LEU A 249 -2.28 28.38 80.92
N ALA A 250 -1.13 27.83 80.51
CA ALA A 250 0.10 27.89 81.28
C ALA A 250 0.69 29.33 81.35
N GLU A 251 0.64 30.08 80.24
CA GLU A 251 1.06 31.49 80.19
C GLU A 251 0.16 32.39 81.04
N ASP A 252 -1.17 32.23 80.97
CA ASP A 252 -2.14 32.97 81.76
C ASP A 252 -1.94 32.69 83.27
N ALA A 253 -1.74 31.43 83.66
CA ALA A 253 -1.45 31.05 85.05
C ALA A 253 -0.10 31.61 85.55
N LEU A 254 0.89 31.69 84.66
CA LEU A 254 2.18 32.30 84.98
C LEU A 254 2.03 33.82 85.16
N GLU A 255 1.28 34.49 84.28
CA GLU A 255 1.06 35.94 84.36
C GLU A 255 0.26 36.35 85.60
N GLU A 256 -0.66 35.52 86.08
CA GLU A 256 -1.36 35.75 87.36
C GLU A 256 -0.42 35.58 88.58
N ALA A 257 0.49 34.59 88.53
CA ALA A 257 1.40 34.30 89.62
C ALA A 257 2.56 35.30 89.76
N LEU A 258 3.08 35.82 88.63
CA LEU A 258 4.22 36.75 88.60
C LEU A 258 4.04 38.05 89.42
N PRO A 259 2.93 38.80 89.34
CA PRO A 259 2.77 40.04 90.10
C PRO A 259 2.70 39.78 91.60
N THR A 260 2.04 38.70 92.02
CA THR A 260 1.99 38.28 93.42
C THR A 260 3.39 37.95 93.95
N LEU A 261 4.21 37.29 93.12
CA LEU A 261 5.59 36.96 93.47
C LEU A 261 6.49 38.21 93.54
N GLU A 262 6.40 39.15 92.60
CA GLU A 262 7.23 40.36 92.64
C GLU A 262 6.84 41.27 93.82
N LEU A 263 5.53 41.38 94.13
CA LEU A 263 5.06 42.07 95.34
C LEU A 263 5.63 41.42 96.61
N ALA A 264 5.62 40.08 96.71
CA ALA A 264 6.21 39.37 97.83
C ALA A 264 7.74 39.58 97.90
N ARG A 265 8.43 39.63 96.75
CA ARG A 265 9.88 39.88 96.66
C ARG A 265 10.25 41.32 97.06
N GLU A 266 9.44 42.31 96.68
CA GLU A 266 9.60 43.70 97.10
C GLU A 266 9.36 43.87 98.61
N ALA A 267 8.30 43.25 99.14
CA ALA A 267 8.06 43.24 100.59
C ALA A 267 9.25 42.64 101.36
N LEU A 268 9.88 41.59 100.82
CA LEU A 268 11.05 40.96 101.43
C LEU A 268 12.34 41.79 101.29
N LYS A 269 12.48 42.63 100.25
CA LYS A 269 13.56 43.63 100.15
C LYS A 269 13.42 44.76 101.17
N ASN A 270 12.19 45.13 101.53
CA ASN A 270 11.91 46.17 102.53
C ASN A 270 12.12 45.70 103.98
N LEU A 271 12.34 44.41 104.21
CA LEU A 271 12.62 43.86 105.54
C LEU A 271 14.06 44.17 105.96
N ARG A 272 14.23 44.90 107.06
CA ARG A 272 15.55 45.27 107.56
C ARG A 272 16.02 44.29 108.65
N LYS A 273 17.33 44.26 108.91
CA LYS A 273 17.92 43.33 109.91
C LYS A 273 17.47 43.66 111.33
N GLU A 274 17.16 44.93 111.58
CA GLU A 274 16.68 45.43 112.86
C GLU A 274 15.27 44.89 113.17
N ASP A 275 14.39 44.86 112.17
CA ASP A 275 13.00 44.38 112.32
C ASP A 275 12.96 42.86 112.67
N ILE A 276 13.92 42.07 112.16
CA ILE A 276 14.07 40.64 112.49
C ILE A 276 14.64 40.46 113.92
N ALA A 277 15.54 41.35 114.34
CA ALA A 277 16.11 41.31 115.68
C ALA A 277 15.05 41.63 116.76
N GLU A 278 14.09 42.51 116.46
CA GLU A 278 12.93 42.77 117.34
C GLU A 278 12.07 41.51 117.53
N ILE A 279 11.75 40.80 116.44
CA ILE A 279 10.94 39.57 116.49
C ILE A 279 11.65 38.47 117.29
N LYS A 280 12.98 38.38 117.22
CA LYS A 280 13.81 37.41 117.96
C LYS A 280 13.78 37.61 119.49
N VAL A 281 13.56 38.84 119.97
CA VAL A 281 13.56 39.19 121.40
C VAL A 281 12.20 38.94 122.06
N LEU A 282 11.13 38.76 121.27
CA LEU A 282 9.81 38.44 121.79
C LEU A 282 9.78 37.04 122.42
N ASN A 283 9.61 36.99 123.75
CA ASN A 283 9.47 35.72 124.50
C ASN A 283 8.18 34.97 124.15
N ASN A 284 7.12 35.67 123.69
CA ASN A 284 5.88 35.08 123.21
C ASN A 284 5.24 35.94 122.09
N PRO A 285 5.47 35.64 120.80
CA PRO A 285 4.89 36.40 119.69
C PRO A 285 3.38 36.13 119.53
N LYS A 286 2.64 37.08 118.93
CA LYS A 286 1.23 36.87 118.55
C LYS A 286 1.10 35.70 117.57
N GLU A 287 -0.02 34.99 117.62
CA GLU A 287 -0.26 33.74 116.87
C GLU A 287 -0.03 33.87 115.36
N ALA A 288 -0.43 35.00 114.75
CA ALA A 288 -0.18 35.28 113.34
C ALA A 288 1.32 35.30 112.96
N VAL A 289 2.17 35.90 113.81
CA VAL A 289 3.62 35.98 113.57
C VAL A 289 4.27 34.61 113.75
N LYS A 290 3.83 33.87 114.77
CA LYS A 290 4.28 32.50 115.04
C LYS A 290 4.00 31.58 113.85
N ASN A 291 2.80 31.64 113.28
CA ASN A 291 2.40 30.82 112.14
C ASN A 291 3.21 31.15 110.87
N VAL A 292 3.45 32.43 110.57
CA VAL A 292 4.28 32.83 109.42
C VAL A 292 5.72 32.34 109.57
N CYS A 293 6.32 32.50 110.76
CA CYS A 293 7.69 32.02 111.01
C CYS A 293 7.79 30.48 110.93
N LEU A 294 6.75 29.75 111.36
CA LEU A 294 6.67 28.30 111.21
C LEU A 294 6.48 27.88 109.75
N CYS A 295 5.71 28.61 108.94
CA CYS A 295 5.60 28.37 107.50
C CYS A 295 6.94 28.57 106.78
N VAL A 296 7.70 29.61 107.15
CA VAL A 296 9.06 29.84 106.62
C VAL A 296 10.01 28.71 107.04
N LEU A 297 9.91 28.21 108.28
CA LEU A 297 10.67 27.06 108.77
C LEU A 297 10.41 25.80 107.93
N ASN A 298 9.15 25.53 107.58
CA ASN A 298 8.75 24.38 106.77
C ASN A 298 9.14 24.51 105.29
N LEU A 299 8.97 25.70 104.70
CA LEU A 299 9.27 25.95 103.28
C LEU A 299 10.77 26.06 103.02
N ARG A 300 11.57 26.50 104.01
CA ARG A 300 13.02 26.66 103.86
C ARG A 300 13.79 26.32 105.14
N PRO A 301 13.91 25.04 105.51
CA PRO A 301 14.74 24.63 106.65
C PRO A 301 16.23 24.94 106.40
N SER A 302 16.94 25.47 107.40
CA SER A 302 18.39 25.76 107.32
C SER A 302 19.26 24.49 107.37
N GLY A 303 18.64 23.31 107.59
CA GLY A 303 19.29 22.00 107.69
C GLY A 303 19.88 21.69 109.06
N THR A 304 19.81 22.62 110.01
CA THR A 304 20.41 22.55 111.36
C THR A 304 19.38 22.49 112.50
N GLU A 305 18.08 22.45 112.19
CA GLU A 305 17.00 22.66 113.16
C GLU A 305 15.94 21.57 113.04
N ASP A 306 15.47 21.05 114.17
CA ASP A 306 14.36 20.09 114.22
C ASP A 306 13.01 20.83 114.11
N VAL A 307 12.29 20.57 113.01
CA VAL A 307 11.00 21.18 112.70
C VAL A 307 9.96 20.98 113.83
N ASN A 308 10.12 19.92 114.64
CA ASN A 308 9.24 19.57 115.75
C ASN A 308 9.38 20.47 116.99
N GLU A 309 10.42 21.30 117.08
CA GLU A 309 10.60 22.22 118.22
C GLU A 309 9.83 23.54 118.05
N GLY A 310 9.17 23.75 116.91
CA GLY A 310 8.26 24.87 116.70
C GLY A 310 8.96 26.25 116.75
N TRP A 311 8.56 27.10 117.70
CA TRP A 311 9.07 28.49 117.78
C TRP A 311 10.56 28.57 118.10
N THR A 312 11.11 27.61 118.85
CA THR A 312 12.54 27.60 119.19
C THR A 312 13.42 27.34 117.95
N ALA A 313 12.98 26.43 117.06
CA ALA A 313 13.61 26.20 115.77
C ALA A 313 13.50 27.44 114.86
N ALA A 314 12.32 28.03 114.72
CA ALA A 314 12.16 29.27 113.92
C ALA A 314 13.02 30.43 114.46
N ARG A 315 13.21 30.52 115.79
CA ARG A 315 14.10 31.50 116.42
C ARG A 315 15.57 31.24 116.12
N ALA A 316 15.99 29.98 116.03
CA ALA A 316 17.34 29.61 115.62
C ALA A 316 17.59 30.01 114.15
N MET A 317 16.62 29.80 113.26
CA MET A 317 16.74 30.12 111.83
C MET A 317 17.02 31.60 111.59
N MET A 318 16.31 32.46 112.32
CA MET A 318 16.46 33.91 112.24
C MET A 318 17.81 34.39 112.82
N GLY A 319 18.56 33.54 113.52
CA GLY A 319 19.87 33.83 114.08
C GLY A 319 21.02 33.77 113.07
N ASP A 320 20.81 33.13 111.92
CA ASP A 320 21.84 32.98 110.91
C ASP A 320 22.13 34.28 110.17
N ALA A 321 23.41 34.65 110.06
CA ALA A 321 23.86 35.88 109.38
C ALA A 321 23.43 35.99 107.91
N ASN A 322 23.18 34.84 107.26
CA ASN A 322 22.78 34.73 105.86
C ASN A 322 21.26 34.50 105.67
N PHE A 323 20.45 34.55 106.73
CA PHE A 323 19.02 34.26 106.69
C PHE A 323 18.26 35.09 105.64
N LEU A 324 18.39 36.42 105.69
CA LEU A 324 17.79 37.35 104.71
C LEU A 324 18.23 37.07 103.26
N GLN A 325 19.52 36.79 103.06
CA GLN A 325 20.05 36.52 101.72
C GLN A 325 19.53 35.18 101.15
N ARG A 326 19.28 34.20 102.03
CA ARG A 326 18.69 32.90 101.64
C ARG A 326 17.21 33.01 101.31
N LEU A 327 16.47 33.86 102.02
CA LEU A 327 15.07 34.16 101.69
C LEU A 327 14.95 34.86 100.32
N GLN A 328 15.82 35.83 100.02
CA GLN A 328 15.82 36.55 98.74
C GLN A 328 16.27 35.69 97.54
N LYS A 329 17.04 34.63 97.78
CA LYS A 329 17.52 33.68 96.75
C LYS A 329 16.69 32.40 96.67
N PHE A 330 15.55 32.34 97.36
CA PHE A 330 14.69 31.17 97.29
C PHE A 330 14.04 31.07 95.91
N ASN A 331 14.36 30.00 95.18
CA ASN A 331 13.75 29.69 93.88
C ASN A 331 12.60 28.70 94.10
N PHE A 332 11.42 29.06 93.61
CA PHE A 332 10.19 28.27 93.75
C PHE A 332 10.16 27.01 92.86
N CYS A 333 11.13 26.81 91.96
CA CYS A 333 11.17 25.70 90.99
C CYS A 333 11.47 24.32 91.58
N LEU A 334 11.44 24.10 92.90
CA LEU A 334 11.72 22.80 93.52
C LEU A 334 10.46 22.01 93.92
N PHE A 335 9.26 22.52 93.64
CA PHE A 335 7.98 21.88 93.96
C PHE A 335 7.02 21.73 92.76
N VAL A 336 7.56 21.68 91.53
CA VAL A 336 6.89 21.19 90.31
C VAL A 336 7.80 20.15 89.70
#